data_AF-A0A7X5FEC2-F1
#
_entry.id   AF-A0A7X5FEC2-F1
#
_cell.length_a   1.000
_cell.length_b   1.000
_cell.length_c   1.000
_cell.angle_alpha   90.00
_cell.angle_beta   90.00
_cell.angle_gamma   90.00
#
_symmetry.space_group_name_H-M   'P 1'
#
loop_
_entity.id
_entity.type
_entity.pdbx_description
1 polymer ?
#
loop_
_entity_poly.entity_id
_entity_poly.type
_entity_poly.pdbx_seq_one_letter_code
_entity_poly.pdbx_strand_id
1 'polypeptide(L)'
;MVKTHPDFILLLAVGILILLGGLILVSVSSTISQEKFGSSFYYLNHQIIFGLLPGLILAFLAFKIKLVSLKKWAPILLLINLAFLGMVFVPPLGVSFGGSARWIGLGPIFFQPSEFLKLSFILYLSSWLASRTPHHNKFEARQTEKKFSQTFIAFLVVMGITSIFLIFQPDVSTLLVIILVATLMYFLARTPFWHSILLALIIIFGFLVLVKIAPYRFNRILVFLNPELDPMGIGYQIKQALIAIGSGGIFGSGLGLSLQKFGFLPHAISDSIFAIFAEETG
;
A
#
# COMPACT_ATOMS: atom_id res chain seq x y z
N MET A 1 18.75 -26.34 -11.61
CA MET A 1 18.01 -25.06 -11.68
C MET A 1 16.76 -25.32 -12.49
N VAL A 2 15.58 -25.38 -11.86
CA VAL A 2 14.33 -25.48 -12.61
C VAL A 2 14.17 -24.14 -13.32
N LYS A 3 14.23 -24.12 -14.66
CA LYS A 3 13.78 -22.97 -15.44
C LYS A 3 12.27 -22.94 -15.29
N THR A 4 11.78 -22.27 -14.26
CA THR A 4 10.36 -21.96 -14.15
C THR A 4 10.07 -20.93 -15.23
N HIS A 5 9.30 -21.33 -16.24
CA HIS A 5 8.75 -20.39 -17.21
C HIS A 5 7.91 -19.35 -16.46
N PRO A 6 7.91 -18.08 -16.89
CA PRO A 6 7.04 -17.08 -16.29
C PRO A 6 5.58 -17.51 -16.44
N ASP A 7 4.77 -17.23 -15.43
CA ASP A 7 3.32 -17.45 -15.50
C ASP A 7 2.71 -16.42 -16.48
N PHE A 8 2.47 -16.87 -17.71
CA PHE A 8 1.93 -16.04 -18.77
C PHE A 8 0.49 -15.60 -18.50
N ILE A 9 -0.29 -16.36 -17.73
CA ILE A 9 -1.66 -16.00 -17.37
C ILE A 9 -1.63 -14.80 -16.42
N LEU A 10 -0.76 -14.85 -15.41
CA LEU A 10 -0.57 -13.73 -14.50
C LEU A 10 -0.06 -12.48 -15.23
N LEU A 11 0.92 -12.64 -16.13
CA LEU A 11 1.43 -11.52 -16.94
C LEU A 11 0.35 -10.91 -17.83
N LEU A 12 -0.46 -11.74 -18.48
CA LEU A 12 -1.57 -11.28 -19.32
C LEU A 12 -2.61 -10.54 -18.48
N ALA A 13 -3.00 -11.07 -17.33
CA ALA A 13 -3.95 -10.43 -16.42
C ALA A 13 -3.45 -9.05 -15.95
N VAL A 14 -2.18 -8.94 -15.56
CA VAL A 14 -1.56 -7.66 -15.20
C VAL A 14 -1.55 -6.71 -16.39
N GLY A 15 -1.21 -7.19 -17.59
CA GLY A 15 -1.24 -6.38 -18.82
C GLY A 15 -2.63 -5.82 -19.13
N ILE A 16 -3.68 -6.64 -19.02
CA ILE A 16 -5.07 -6.22 -19.21
C ILE A 16 -5.46 -5.16 -18.17
N LEU A 17 -5.10 -5.35 -16.89
CA LEU A 17 -5.41 -4.38 -15.84
C LEU A 17 -4.71 -3.03 -16.06
N ILE A 18 -3.46 -3.04 -16.54
CA ILE A 18 -2.73 -1.80 -16.89
C ILE A 18 -3.42 -1.08 -18.05
N LEU A 19 -3.83 -1.81 -19.09
CA LEU A 19 -4.54 -1.24 -20.25
C LEU A 19 -5.89 -0.64 -19.84
N LEU A 20 -6.70 -1.40 -19.09
CA LEU A 20 -7.98 -0.92 -18.56
C LEU A 20 -7.79 0.30 -17.66
N GLY A 21 -6.83 0.25 -16.73
CA GLY A 21 -6.53 1.40 -15.86
C GLY A 21 -6.12 2.64 -16.65
N GLY A 22 -5.34 2.48 -17.72
CA GLY A 22 -4.98 3.57 -18.63
C GLY A 22 -6.18 4.16 -19.37
N LEU A 23 -7.09 3.32 -19.88
CA LEU A 23 -8.32 3.77 -20.54
C LEU A 23 -9.24 4.53 -19.59
N ILE A 24 -9.44 4.01 -18.38
CA ILE A 24 -10.23 4.67 -17.33
C ILE A 24 -9.60 6.02 -16.98
N LEU A 25 -8.27 6.07 -16.81
CA LEU A 25 -7.56 7.30 -16.51
C LEU A 25 -7.79 8.37 -17.59
N VAL A 26 -7.77 8.02 -18.87
CA VAL A 26 -8.07 8.96 -19.96
C VAL A 26 -9.51 9.46 -19.86
N SER A 27 -10.47 8.57 -19.63
CA SER A 27 -11.88 8.95 -19.51
C SER A 27 -12.14 9.94 -18.37
N VAL A 28 -11.55 9.66 -17.21
CA VAL A 28 -11.72 10.43 -15.97
C VAL A 28 -10.95 11.75 -16.02
N SER A 29 -9.73 11.76 -16.56
CA SER A 29 -8.83 12.91 -16.47
C SER A 29 -8.91 13.87 -17.65
N SER A 30 -9.48 13.48 -18.79
CA SER A 30 -9.46 14.25 -20.05
C SER A 30 -9.94 15.71 -19.90
N THR A 31 -11.03 15.94 -19.19
CA THR A 31 -11.62 17.27 -18.97
C THR A 31 -10.71 18.16 -18.12
N ILE A 32 -10.30 17.68 -16.94
CA ILE A 32 -9.39 18.38 -16.03
C ILE A 32 -8.02 18.61 -16.69
N SER A 33 -7.56 17.64 -17.48
CA SER A 33 -6.31 17.71 -18.22
C SER A 33 -6.35 18.80 -19.28
N GLN A 34 -7.45 18.91 -20.02
CA GLN A 34 -7.65 19.94 -21.03
C GLN A 34 -7.72 21.34 -20.42
N GLU A 35 -8.45 21.50 -19.32
CA GLU A 35 -8.57 22.79 -18.62
C GLU A 35 -7.25 23.28 -18.03
N LYS A 36 -6.47 22.39 -17.39
CA LYS A 36 -5.23 22.78 -16.70
C LYS A 36 -4.00 22.83 -17.59
N PHE A 37 -3.90 21.93 -18.57
CA PHE A 37 -2.67 21.73 -19.34
C PHE A 37 -2.85 21.90 -20.85
N GLY A 38 -4.06 22.24 -21.32
CA GLY A 38 -4.36 22.41 -22.74
C GLY A 38 -4.28 21.12 -23.57
N SER A 39 -4.12 19.97 -22.92
CA SER A 39 -4.01 18.66 -23.55
C SER A 39 -4.82 17.65 -22.77
N SER A 40 -5.68 16.90 -23.45
CA SER A 40 -6.52 15.85 -22.83
C SER A 40 -5.73 14.63 -22.35
N PHE A 41 -4.47 14.48 -22.77
CA PHE A 41 -3.64 13.29 -22.49
C PHE A 41 -2.50 13.55 -21.49
N TYR A 42 -2.46 14.70 -20.81
CA TYR A 42 -1.36 15.05 -19.92
C TYR A 42 -1.17 14.00 -18.82
N TYR A 43 -2.23 13.62 -18.09
CA TYR A 43 -2.14 12.64 -17.01
C TYR A 43 -1.81 11.24 -17.50
N LEU A 44 -2.29 10.84 -18.70
CA LEU A 44 -1.89 9.57 -19.32
C LEU A 44 -0.38 9.58 -19.62
N ASN A 45 0.12 10.63 -20.29
CA ASN A 45 1.53 10.76 -20.61
C ASN A 45 2.40 10.79 -19.34
N HIS A 46 1.94 11.50 -18.30
CA HIS A 46 2.59 11.51 -17.00
C HIS A 46 2.65 10.10 -16.39
N GLN A 47 1.54 9.34 -16.42
CA GLN A 47 1.48 7.97 -15.92
C GLN A 47 2.38 7.02 -16.72
N ILE A 48 2.49 7.19 -18.03
CA ILE A 48 3.37 6.39 -18.88
C ILE A 48 4.84 6.69 -18.56
N ILE A 49 5.22 7.97 -18.50
CA ILE A 49 6.62 8.40 -18.35
C ILE A 49 7.14 8.16 -16.92
N PHE A 50 6.34 8.46 -15.90
CA PHE A 50 6.78 8.41 -14.50
C PHE A 50 6.31 7.16 -13.75
N GLY A 51 5.29 6.46 -14.25
CA GLY A 51 4.76 5.24 -13.65
C GLY A 51 5.13 3.97 -14.42
N LEU A 52 4.59 3.82 -15.64
CA LEU A 52 4.64 2.58 -16.40
C LEU A 52 6.05 2.24 -16.88
N LEU A 53 6.75 3.18 -17.53
CA LEU A 53 8.09 2.94 -18.07
C LEU A 53 9.11 2.59 -16.97
N PRO A 54 9.24 3.36 -15.88
CA PRO A 54 10.10 2.98 -14.76
C PRO A 54 9.67 1.66 -14.12
N GLY A 55 8.36 1.42 -13.98
CA GLY A 55 7.81 0.18 -13.44
C GLY A 55 8.20 -1.05 -14.26
N LEU A 56 8.11 -0.98 -15.59
CA LEU A 56 8.53 -2.06 -16.49
C LEU A 56 10.04 -2.32 -16.42
N ILE A 57 10.86 -1.26 -16.36
CA ILE A 57 12.31 -1.38 -16.19
C ILE A 57 12.63 -2.07 -14.86
N LEU A 58 12.04 -1.61 -13.76
CA LEU A 58 12.26 -2.20 -12.43
C LEU A 58 11.75 -3.64 -12.34
N ALA A 59 10.62 -3.96 -12.97
CA ALA A 59 10.09 -5.33 -13.05
C ALA A 59 11.05 -6.25 -13.83
N PHE A 60 11.58 -5.79 -14.96
CA PHE A 60 12.55 -6.56 -15.75
C PHE A 60 13.87 -6.77 -14.98
N LEU A 61 14.38 -5.74 -14.30
CA LEU A 61 15.56 -5.85 -13.44
C LEU A 61 15.32 -6.84 -12.30
N ALA A 62 14.18 -6.75 -11.62
CA ALA A 62 13.80 -7.68 -10.56
C ALA A 62 13.71 -9.12 -11.05
N PHE A 63 13.17 -9.34 -12.25
CA PHE A 63 13.09 -10.66 -12.89
C PHE A 63 14.47 -11.30 -13.12
N LYS A 64 15.51 -10.49 -13.36
CA LYS A 64 16.89 -10.99 -13.54
C LYS A 64 17.60 -11.34 -12.22
N ILE A 65 17.11 -10.84 -11.08
CA ILE A 65 17.74 -11.05 -9.78
C ILE A 65 17.40 -12.46 -9.27
N LYS A 66 18.43 -13.26 -8.99
CA LYS A 66 18.25 -14.58 -8.38
C LYS A 66 17.65 -14.46 -6.98
N LEU A 67 16.68 -15.31 -6.66
CA LEU A 67 16.03 -15.34 -5.35
C LEU A 67 17.02 -15.51 -4.19
N VAL A 68 18.09 -16.29 -4.38
CA VAL A 68 19.16 -16.48 -3.37
C VAL A 68 19.87 -15.18 -3.06
N SER A 69 20.14 -14.36 -4.08
CA SER A 69 20.71 -13.03 -3.90
C SER A 69 19.72 -12.14 -3.14
N LEU A 70 18.45 -12.13 -3.56
CA LEU A 70 17.41 -11.33 -2.91
C LEU A 70 17.28 -11.66 -1.42
N LYS A 71 17.34 -12.96 -1.06
CA LYS A 71 17.33 -13.44 0.34
C LYS A 71 18.49 -12.87 1.15
N LYS A 72 19.69 -12.81 0.57
CA LYS A 72 20.91 -12.28 1.21
C LYS A 72 20.83 -10.76 1.40
N TRP A 73 20.29 -10.05 0.41
CA TRP A 73 20.19 -8.59 0.44
C TRP A 73 19.00 -8.07 1.25
N ALA A 74 17.99 -8.90 1.54
CA ALA A 74 16.77 -8.48 2.21
C ALA A 74 16.95 -7.67 3.52
N PRO A 75 17.87 -8.04 4.45
CA PRO A 75 18.13 -7.22 5.64
C PRO A 75 18.69 -5.83 5.31
N ILE A 76 19.58 -5.76 4.32
CA ILE A 76 20.19 -4.50 3.87
C ILE A 76 19.12 -3.63 3.20
N LEU A 77 18.25 -4.21 2.37
CA LEU A 77 17.14 -3.50 1.72
C LEU A 77 16.18 -2.90 2.75
N LEU A 78 15.84 -3.65 3.80
CA LEU A 78 15.00 -3.13 4.88
C LEU A 78 15.69 -1.98 5.63
N LEU A 79 16.98 -2.11 5.96
CA LEU A 79 17.73 -1.05 6.64
C LEU A 79 17.83 0.23 5.80
N ILE A 80 18.12 0.10 4.50
CA ILE A 80 18.11 1.23 3.55
C ILE A 80 16.73 1.88 3.55
N ASN A 81 15.65 1.09 3.53
CA ASN A 81 14.32 1.65 3.49
C ASN A 81 13.89 2.30 4.82
N LEU A 82 14.31 1.76 5.97
CA LEU A 82 14.13 2.43 7.26
C LEU A 82 14.86 3.78 7.29
N ALA A 83 16.05 3.87 6.69
CA ALA A 83 16.75 5.14 6.51
C ALA A 83 15.96 6.10 5.61
N PHE A 84 15.38 5.62 4.51
CA PHE A 84 14.51 6.45 3.66
C PHE A 84 13.25 6.92 4.38
N LEU A 85 12.61 6.09 5.21
CA LEU A 85 11.49 6.54 6.04
C LEU A 85 11.89 7.66 7.00
N GLY A 86 13.10 7.60 7.56
CA GLY A 86 13.66 8.69 8.36
C GLY A 86 13.98 9.94 7.55
N MET A 87 14.50 9.77 6.33
CA MET A 87 14.89 10.86 5.42
C MET A 87 13.72 11.75 5.01
N VAL A 88 12.49 11.22 5.02
CA VAL A 88 11.26 12.02 4.79
C VAL A 88 11.10 13.16 5.80
N PHE A 89 11.68 13.06 7.01
CA PHE A 89 11.61 14.13 8.01
C PHE A 89 12.72 15.17 7.88
N VAL A 90 13.65 15.02 6.92
CA VAL A 90 14.79 15.92 6.74
C VAL A 90 14.49 16.91 5.61
N PRO A 91 14.31 18.22 5.89
CA PRO A 91 14.25 19.24 4.84
C PRO A 91 15.61 19.38 4.14
N PRO A 92 15.68 19.64 2.81
CA PRO A 92 14.59 19.90 1.86
C PRO A 92 14.05 18.64 1.14
N LEU A 93 14.48 17.45 1.55
CA LEU A 93 14.22 16.20 0.83
C LEU A 93 12.78 15.70 1.03
N GLY A 94 12.25 15.89 2.24
CA GLY A 94 10.87 15.56 2.58
C GLY A 94 9.86 16.48 1.92
N VAL A 95 8.91 15.92 1.18
CA VAL A 95 7.78 16.63 0.57
C VAL A 95 6.49 16.25 1.27
N SER A 96 5.72 17.27 1.65
CA SER A 96 4.41 17.12 2.29
C SER A 96 3.29 17.32 1.29
N PHE A 97 2.46 16.29 1.09
CA PHE A 97 1.20 16.39 0.36
C PHE A 97 0.05 16.15 1.33
N GLY A 98 -1.00 16.97 1.27
CA GLY A 98 -2.18 16.82 2.14
C GLY A 98 -1.86 16.91 3.65
N GLY A 99 -0.84 17.68 4.03
CA GLY A 99 -0.42 17.87 5.41
C GLY A 99 0.44 16.75 6.00
N SER A 100 0.88 15.78 5.19
CA SER A 100 1.71 14.66 5.65
C SER A 100 3.02 14.54 4.85
N ALA A 101 4.15 14.62 5.54
CA ALA A 101 5.46 14.32 4.96
C ALA A 101 5.58 12.80 4.77
N ARG A 102 5.46 12.34 3.52
CA ARG A 102 5.55 10.91 3.15
C ARG A 102 6.42 10.64 1.93
N TRP A 103 6.80 11.70 1.22
CA TRP A 103 7.45 11.62 -0.07
C TRP A 103 8.86 12.19 0.04
N ILE A 104 9.79 11.59 -0.71
CA ILE A 104 11.11 12.14 -0.97
C ILE A 104 11.08 12.76 -2.36
N GLY A 105 11.32 14.07 -2.43
CA GLY A 105 11.41 14.81 -3.68
C GLY A 105 12.85 14.85 -4.19
N LEU A 106 13.09 14.28 -5.37
CA LEU A 106 14.37 14.33 -6.07
C LEU A 106 14.21 15.09 -7.39
N GLY A 107 13.85 16.38 -7.29
CA GLY A 107 13.51 17.22 -8.44
C GLY A 107 12.18 16.80 -9.07
N PRO A 108 12.14 16.31 -10.33
CA PRO A 108 10.89 15.91 -10.99
C PRO A 108 10.36 14.54 -10.53
N ILE A 109 11.15 13.78 -9.77
CA ILE A 109 10.79 12.43 -9.32
C ILE A 109 10.40 12.47 -7.85
N PHE A 110 9.23 11.88 -7.56
CA PHE A 110 8.75 11.69 -6.20
C PHE A 110 8.80 10.21 -5.86
N PHE A 111 9.46 9.87 -4.76
CA PHE A 111 9.57 8.50 -4.28
C PHE A 111 8.87 8.39 -2.92
N GLN A 112 8.00 7.40 -2.76
CA GLN A 112 7.33 7.12 -1.50
C GLN A 112 7.98 5.92 -0.81
N PRO A 113 8.77 6.11 0.26
CA PRO A 113 9.47 4.99 0.91
C PRO A 113 8.54 3.94 1.51
N SER A 114 7.29 4.31 1.85
CA SER A 114 6.31 3.36 2.40
C SER A 114 5.82 2.33 1.36
N GLU A 115 5.93 2.63 0.06
CA GLU A 115 5.69 1.65 -1.01
C GLU A 115 6.82 0.60 -1.08
N PHE A 116 8.07 1.06 -1.04
CA PHE A 116 9.23 0.17 -1.01
C PHE A 116 9.33 -0.62 0.32
N LEU A 117 8.75 -0.09 1.40
CA LEU A 117 8.65 -0.77 2.69
C LEU A 117 7.89 -2.08 2.58
N LYS A 118 6.73 -2.07 1.91
CA LYS A 118 5.93 -3.30 1.76
C LYS A 118 6.76 -4.43 1.16
N LEU A 119 7.52 -4.13 0.11
CA LEU A 119 8.38 -5.12 -0.53
C LEU A 119 9.58 -5.53 0.34
N SER A 120 10.38 -4.56 0.80
CA SER A 120 11.60 -4.82 1.58
C SER A 120 11.31 -5.53 2.91
N PHE A 121 10.20 -5.17 3.57
CA PHE A 121 9.76 -5.78 4.82
C PHE A 121 9.32 -7.23 4.62
N ILE A 122 8.51 -7.53 3.60
CA ILE A 122 8.10 -8.91 3.29
C ILE A 122 9.32 -9.78 2.93
N LEU A 123 10.24 -9.26 2.12
CA LEU A 123 11.47 -9.97 1.76
C LEU A 123 12.35 -10.26 2.98
N TYR A 124 12.50 -9.28 3.87
CA TYR A 124 13.25 -9.46 5.11
C TYR A 124 12.58 -10.50 6.01
N LEU A 125 11.28 -10.32 6.27
CA LEU A 125 10.55 -11.17 7.21
C LEU A 125 10.49 -12.61 6.72
N SER A 126 10.24 -12.83 5.42
CA SER A 126 10.25 -14.17 4.82
C SER A 126 11.63 -14.81 4.89
N SER A 127 12.69 -14.08 4.53
CA SER A 127 14.08 -14.56 4.60
C SER A 127 14.47 -14.96 6.03
N TRP A 128 14.14 -14.10 7.00
CA TRP A 128 14.49 -14.28 8.40
C TRP A 128 13.67 -15.39 9.06
N LEU A 129 12.35 -15.42 8.92
CA LEU A 129 11.51 -16.49 9.48
C LEU A 129 11.87 -17.85 8.86
N ALA A 130 12.15 -17.91 7.55
CA ALA A 130 12.59 -19.15 6.90
C ALA A 130 13.94 -19.65 7.44
N SER A 131 14.82 -18.77 7.92
CA SER A 131 16.10 -19.16 8.56
C SER A 131 15.95 -19.64 10.00
N ARG A 132 14.83 -19.33 10.66
CA ARG A 132 14.57 -19.64 12.08
C ARG A 132 13.60 -20.81 12.28
N THR A 133 12.94 -21.27 11.21
CA THR A 133 12.02 -22.40 11.26
C THR A 133 12.82 -23.72 11.30
N PRO A 134 12.73 -24.54 12.38
CA PRO A 134 13.51 -25.76 12.49
C PRO A 134 13.10 -26.81 11.47
N HIS A 135 14.06 -27.40 10.75
CA HIS A 135 13.84 -28.59 9.94
C HIS A 135 13.82 -29.83 10.86
N HIS A 136 12.61 -30.33 11.14
CA HIS A 136 12.26 -31.74 11.37
C HIS A 136 12.96 -32.63 12.42
N ASN A 137 13.77 -32.13 13.37
CA ASN A 137 14.32 -32.99 14.44
C ASN A 137 13.60 -32.82 15.79
N LYS A 138 12.82 -33.84 16.18
CA LYS A 138 11.97 -33.90 17.39
C LYS A 138 12.69 -33.78 18.74
N PHE A 139 14.03 -33.83 18.79
CA PHE A 139 14.80 -33.86 20.04
C PHE A 139 15.11 -32.49 20.67
N GLU A 140 14.82 -31.36 20.01
CA GLU A 140 15.16 -30.01 20.52
C GLU A 140 14.03 -29.28 21.28
N ALA A 141 12.94 -29.93 21.67
CA ALA A 141 11.71 -29.26 22.15
C ALA A 141 11.92 -28.24 23.31
N ARG A 142 12.86 -28.46 24.24
CA ARG A 142 13.14 -27.52 25.35
C ARG A 142 14.09 -26.37 25.02
N GLN A 143 15.04 -26.53 24.08
CA GLN A 143 15.83 -25.39 23.58
C GLN A 143 15.02 -24.52 22.59
N THR A 144 13.96 -25.09 22.05
CA THR A 144 13.09 -24.48 21.05
C THR A 144 12.25 -23.34 21.63
N GLU A 145 11.79 -23.42 22.89
CA GLU A 145 11.02 -22.33 23.52
C GLU A 145 11.84 -21.03 23.72
N LYS A 146 13.10 -21.14 24.19
CA LYS A 146 13.99 -19.96 24.31
C LYS A 146 14.30 -19.33 22.95
N LYS A 147 14.53 -20.16 21.92
CA LYS A 147 14.76 -19.70 20.53
C LYS A 147 13.51 -19.01 19.97
N PHE A 148 12.30 -19.51 20.27
CA PHE A 148 11.05 -18.89 19.83
C PHE A 148 10.75 -17.58 20.56
N SER A 149 11.03 -17.48 21.87
CA SER A 149 10.89 -16.23 22.61
C SER A 149 11.82 -15.14 22.07
N GLN A 150 13.08 -15.47 21.75
CA GLN A 150 14.01 -14.52 21.10
C GLN A 150 13.51 -14.09 19.71
N THR A 151 12.98 -15.03 18.93
CA THR A 151 12.37 -14.74 17.62
C THR A 151 11.15 -13.82 17.79
N PHE A 152 10.32 -14.04 18.79
CA PHE A 152 9.19 -13.17 19.07
C PHE A 152 9.61 -11.73 19.41
N ILE A 153 10.59 -11.57 20.29
CA ILE A 153 11.11 -10.25 20.68
C ILE A 153 11.72 -9.53 19.47
N ALA A 154 12.55 -10.22 18.69
CA ALA A 154 13.15 -9.63 17.49
C ALA A 154 12.08 -9.22 16.45
N PHE A 155 11.03 -10.03 16.29
CA PHE A 155 9.89 -9.69 15.44
C PHE A 155 9.19 -8.41 15.91
N LEU A 156 8.90 -8.32 17.22
CA LEU A 156 8.28 -7.13 17.82
C LEU A 156 9.16 -5.88 17.67
N VAL A 157 10.48 -6.00 17.79
CA VAL A 157 11.41 -4.86 17.62
C VAL A 157 11.35 -4.33 16.18
N VAL A 158 11.48 -5.21 15.18
CA VAL A 158 11.47 -4.79 13.77
C VAL A 158 10.10 -4.21 13.38
N MET A 159 9.02 -4.86 13.83
CA MET A 159 7.65 -4.36 13.68
C MET A 159 7.44 -3.01 14.35
N GLY A 160 7.92 -2.86 15.60
CA GLY A 160 7.78 -1.65 16.40
C GLY A 160 8.51 -0.48 15.77
N ILE A 161 9.79 -0.64 15.39
CA ILE A 161 10.56 0.40 14.70
C ILE A 161 9.85 0.86 13.42
N THR A 162 9.43 -0.10 12.60
CA THR A 162 8.72 0.20 11.35
C THR A 162 7.41 0.94 11.62
N SER A 163 6.66 0.50 12.63
CA SER A 163 5.37 1.11 13.01
C SER A 163 5.56 2.55 13.51
N ILE A 164 6.61 2.80 14.30
CA ILE A 164 6.93 4.14 14.81
C ILE A 164 7.13 5.12 13.65
N PHE A 165 7.94 4.76 12.65
CA PHE A 165 8.13 5.62 11.47
C PHE A 165 6.81 5.92 10.75
N LEU A 166 5.97 4.91 10.52
CA LEU A 166 4.69 5.08 9.82
C LEU A 166 3.69 5.94 10.62
N ILE A 167 3.67 5.80 11.96
CA ILE A 167 2.84 6.63 12.83
C ILE A 167 3.26 8.10 12.77
N PHE A 168 4.57 8.37 12.76
CA PHE A 168 5.11 9.72 12.61
C PHE A 168 4.94 10.32 11.20
N GLN A 169 4.77 9.50 10.17
CA GLN A 169 4.43 9.91 8.79
C GLN A 169 2.90 10.00 8.54
N PRO A 170 2.09 10.14 9.59
CA PRO A 170 0.67 9.79 9.63
C PRO A 170 0.13 8.68 8.70
N ASP A 171 0.90 7.66 8.29
CA ASP A 171 0.50 6.68 7.25
C ASP A 171 -0.14 5.41 7.86
N VAL A 172 -1.41 5.55 8.24
CA VAL A 172 -2.18 4.47 8.91
C VAL A 172 -2.49 3.31 7.96
N SER A 173 -2.77 3.60 6.68
CA SER A 173 -3.12 2.56 5.71
C SER A 173 -1.95 1.60 5.51
N THR A 174 -0.73 2.13 5.31
CA THR A 174 0.45 1.29 5.18
C THR A 174 0.79 0.57 6.48
N LEU A 175 0.59 1.22 7.64
CA LEU A 175 0.78 0.60 8.95
C LEU A 175 -0.10 -0.65 9.11
N LEU A 176 -1.39 -0.55 8.78
CA LEU A 176 -2.33 -1.67 8.85
C LEU A 176 -1.94 -2.81 7.93
N VAL A 177 -1.54 -2.50 6.69
CA VAL A 177 -1.08 -3.52 5.72
C VAL A 177 0.15 -4.26 6.24
N ILE A 178 1.16 -3.53 6.74
CA ILE A 178 2.38 -4.13 7.30
C ILE A 178 2.05 -5.02 8.50
N ILE A 179 1.23 -4.53 9.45
CA ILE A 179 0.84 -5.30 10.64
C ILE A 179 0.09 -6.58 10.26
N LEU A 180 -0.86 -6.49 9.34
CA LEU A 180 -1.65 -7.64 8.87
C LEU A 180 -0.72 -8.68 8.23
N VAL A 181 0.08 -8.28 7.25
CA VAL A 181 0.98 -9.17 6.51
C VAL A 181 2.03 -9.77 7.44
N ALA A 182 2.62 -8.98 8.33
CA ALA A 182 3.63 -9.45 9.26
C ALA A 182 3.07 -10.49 10.23
N THR A 183 1.90 -10.23 10.80
CA THR A 183 1.20 -11.17 11.71
C THR A 183 0.86 -12.47 10.98
N LEU A 184 0.34 -12.39 9.76
CA LEU A 184 0.03 -13.57 8.94
C LEU A 184 1.29 -14.38 8.63
N MET A 185 2.37 -13.73 8.20
CA MET A 185 3.65 -14.41 7.93
C MET A 185 4.23 -15.06 9.19
N TYR A 186 4.15 -14.38 10.34
CA TYR A 186 4.59 -14.91 11.62
C TYR A 186 3.79 -16.14 12.03
N PHE A 187 2.45 -16.08 11.91
CA PHE A 187 1.56 -17.21 12.17
C PHE A 187 1.87 -18.41 11.25
N LEU A 188 2.08 -18.16 9.95
CA LEU A 188 2.42 -19.19 8.96
C LEU A 188 3.80 -19.83 9.21
N ALA A 189 4.70 -19.15 9.92
CA ALA A 189 6.01 -19.69 10.32
C ALA A 189 5.93 -20.76 11.44
N ARG A 190 4.74 -21.25 11.78
CA ARG A 190 4.47 -22.31 12.77
C ARG A 190 5.01 -22.00 14.16
N THR A 191 4.92 -20.74 14.55
CA THR A 191 5.30 -20.27 15.89
C THR A 191 4.28 -20.72 16.94
N PRO A 192 4.65 -20.77 18.24
CA PRO A 192 3.72 -21.12 19.30
C PRO A 192 2.44 -20.27 19.25
N PHE A 193 1.27 -20.92 19.37
CA PHE A 193 -0.04 -20.25 19.24
C PHE A 193 -0.22 -19.08 20.22
N TRP A 194 0.39 -19.16 21.41
CA TRP A 194 0.31 -18.09 22.41
C TRP A 194 0.96 -16.78 21.95
N HIS A 195 1.97 -16.83 21.08
CA HIS A 195 2.58 -15.63 20.49
C HIS A 195 1.58 -14.89 19.59
N SER A 196 0.73 -15.62 18.86
CA SER A 196 -0.30 -15.02 18.00
C SER A 196 -1.38 -14.33 18.82
N ILE A 197 -1.77 -14.92 19.96
CA ILE A 197 -2.69 -14.28 20.91
C ILE A 197 -2.07 -12.99 21.46
N LEU A 198 -0.79 -13.04 21.86
CA LEU A 198 -0.09 -11.87 22.39
C LEU A 198 0.05 -10.76 21.34
N LEU A 199 0.30 -11.10 20.07
CA LEU A 199 0.29 -10.14 18.97
C LEU A 199 -1.07 -9.48 18.79
N ALA A 200 -2.14 -10.28 18.79
CA ALA A 200 -3.49 -9.73 18.69
C ALA A 200 -3.77 -8.73 19.81
N LEU A 201 -3.40 -9.05 21.06
CA LEU A 201 -3.54 -8.14 22.19
C LEU A 201 -2.72 -6.85 22.03
N ILE A 202 -1.47 -6.95 21.57
CA ILE A 202 -0.59 -5.78 21.32
C ILE A 202 -1.19 -4.89 20.22
N ILE A 203 -1.71 -5.48 19.14
CA ILE A 203 -2.34 -4.75 18.03
C ILE A 203 -3.60 -4.03 18.50
N ILE A 204 -4.47 -4.71 19.26
CA ILE A 204 -5.68 -4.12 19.84
C ILE A 204 -5.31 -2.95 20.76
N PHE A 205 -4.35 -3.15 21.66
CA PHE A 205 -3.89 -2.10 22.56
C PHE A 205 -3.30 -0.90 21.79
N GLY A 206 -2.45 -1.15 20.79
CA GLY A 206 -1.88 -0.11 19.94
C GLY A 206 -2.96 0.68 19.18
N PHE A 207 -3.99 -0.01 18.69
CA PHE A 207 -5.14 0.63 18.05
C PHE A 207 -5.90 1.55 19.01
N LEU A 208 -6.17 1.11 20.23
CA LEU A 208 -6.83 1.93 21.25
C LEU A 208 -6.02 3.20 21.60
N VAL A 209 -4.69 3.08 21.68
CA VAL A 209 -3.80 4.22 21.88
C VAL A 209 -3.85 5.20 20.70
N LEU A 210 -3.81 4.69 19.46
CA LEU A 210 -3.90 5.52 18.26
C LEU A 210 -5.22 6.28 18.16
N VAL A 211 -6.33 5.66 18.54
CA VAL A 211 -7.66 6.30 18.60
C VAL A 211 -7.66 7.47 19.58
N LYS A 212 -7.02 7.32 20.75
CA LYS A 212 -6.92 8.41 21.74
C LYS A 212 -6.06 9.58 21.28
N ILE A 213 -4.93 9.30 20.62
CA ILE A 213 -3.97 10.33 20.20
C ILE A 213 -4.50 11.12 19.00
N ALA A 214 -5.25 10.48 18.10
CA ALA A 214 -5.70 11.08 16.85
C ALA A 214 -7.21 10.87 16.64
N PRO A 215 -8.07 11.56 17.40
CA PRO A 215 -9.53 11.39 17.34
C PRO A 215 -10.12 11.65 15.93
N TYR A 216 -9.48 12.51 15.13
CA TYR A 216 -9.88 12.74 13.73
C TYR A 216 -9.87 11.45 12.88
N ARG A 217 -8.98 10.50 13.17
CA ARG A 217 -8.89 9.22 12.45
C ARG A 217 -10.07 8.32 12.78
N PHE A 218 -10.52 8.35 14.02
CA PHE A 218 -11.71 7.63 14.45
C PHE A 218 -12.98 8.23 13.84
N ASN A 219 -13.07 9.56 13.75
CA ASN A 219 -14.17 10.23 13.07
C ASN A 219 -14.30 9.79 11.60
N ARG A 220 -13.18 9.56 10.90
CA ARG A 220 -13.22 8.99 9.53
C ARG A 220 -13.81 7.58 9.50
N ILE A 221 -13.52 6.73 10.49
CA ILE A 221 -14.11 5.38 10.57
C ILE A 221 -15.61 5.47 10.87
N LEU A 222 -16.01 6.35 11.79
CA LEU A 222 -17.43 6.56 12.11
C LEU A 222 -18.21 7.07 10.89
N VAL A 223 -17.68 8.08 10.20
CA VAL A 223 -18.30 8.63 8.98
C VAL A 223 -18.24 7.62 7.83
N PHE A 224 -17.23 6.76 7.76
CA PHE A 224 -17.23 5.64 6.80
C PHE A 224 -18.36 4.65 7.06
N LEU A 225 -18.62 4.31 8.33
CA LEU A 225 -19.72 3.41 8.72
C LEU A 225 -21.10 4.07 8.57
N ASN A 226 -21.17 5.38 8.79
CA ASN A 226 -22.39 6.16 8.61
C ASN A 226 -22.07 7.52 7.95
N PRO A 227 -22.09 7.57 6.60
CA PRO A 227 -21.77 8.79 5.84
C PRO A 227 -22.69 9.98 6.13
N GLU A 228 -23.90 9.73 6.66
CA GLU A 228 -24.87 10.78 6.99
C GLU A 228 -24.50 11.57 8.26
N LEU A 229 -23.48 11.14 9.02
CA LEU A 229 -22.99 11.88 10.19
C LEU A 229 -22.34 13.22 9.81
N ASP A 230 -21.72 13.30 8.62
CA ASP A 230 -21.12 14.52 8.10
C ASP A 230 -21.14 14.52 6.56
N PRO A 231 -22.31 14.72 5.94
CA PRO A 231 -22.49 14.56 4.49
C PRO A 231 -21.84 15.68 3.67
N MET A 232 -21.49 16.81 4.29
CA MET A 232 -20.86 17.96 3.62
C MET A 232 -19.36 18.09 3.91
N GLY A 233 -18.86 17.43 4.97
CA GLY A 233 -17.44 17.40 5.32
C GLY A 233 -16.80 16.07 4.96
N ILE A 234 -16.44 15.28 5.97
CA ILE A 234 -15.65 14.04 5.83
C ILE A 234 -16.37 13.00 4.95
N GLY A 235 -17.71 12.94 5.04
CA GLY A 235 -18.54 11.96 4.34
C GLY A 235 -18.88 12.34 2.91
N TYR A 236 -18.63 13.58 2.50
CA TYR A 236 -19.00 14.09 1.19
C TYR A 236 -18.41 13.26 0.05
N GLN A 237 -17.12 12.94 0.11
CA GLN A 237 -16.45 12.14 -0.91
C GLN A 237 -17.06 10.73 -1.02
N ILE A 238 -17.35 10.07 0.11
CA ILE A 238 -17.95 8.74 0.13
C ILE A 238 -19.38 8.80 -0.42
N LYS A 239 -20.16 9.79 0.00
CA LYS A 239 -21.54 10.00 -0.45
C LYS A 239 -21.60 10.21 -1.96
N GLN A 240 -20.75 11.08 -2.51
CA GLN A 240 -20.69 11.30 -3.95
C GLN A 240 -20.19 10.08 -4.72
N ALA A 241 -19.23 9.32 -4.16
CA ALA A 241 -18.79 8.08 -4.78
C ALA A 241 -19.94 7.05 -4.86
N LEU A 242 -20.75 6.93 -3.81
CA LEU A 242 -21.93 6.05 -3.80
C LEU A 242 -23.01 6.53 -4.77
N ILE A 243 -23.23 7.85 -4.88
CA ILE A 243 -24.15 8.43 -5.86
C ILE A 243 -23.68 8.13 -7.29
N ALA A 244 -22.39 8.31 -7.58
CA ALA A 244 -21.80 8.02 -8.89
C ALA A 244 -22.05 6.57 -9.31
N ILE A 245 -21.73 5.62 -8.42
CA ILE A 245 -21.96 4.19 -8.63
C ILE A 245 -23.46 3.92 -8.85
N GLY A 246 -24.33 4.50 -8.02
CA GLY A 246 -25.77 4.32 -8.14
C GLY A 246 -26.37 4.90 -9.43
N SER A 247 -25.83 6.01 -9.94
CA SER A 247 -26.32 6.66 -11.16
C SER A 247 -25.96 5.92 -12.44
N GLY A 248 -24.92 5.07 -12.43
CA GLY A 248 -24.53 4.28 -13.60
C GLY A 248 -25.57 3.23 -14.02
N GLY A 249 -26.41 2.75 -13.09
CA GLY A 249 -27.33 1.65 -13.37
C GLY A 249 -26.57 0.37 -13.78
N ILE A 250 -27.26 -0.57 -14.44
CA ILE A 250 -26.65 -1.86 -14.85
C ILE A 250 -25.82 -1.74 -16.14
N PHE A 251 -26.15 -0.77 -16.98
CA PHE A 251 -25.56 -0.62 -18.32
C PHE A 251 -24.55 0.53 -18.42
N GLY A 252 -24.37 1.29 -17.34
CA GLY A 252 -23.55 2.49 -17.34
C GLY A 252 -24.23 3.67 -18.02
N SER A 253 -23.71 4.86 -17.73
CA SER A 253 -24.04 6.10 -18.46
C SER A 253 -23.31 6.22 -19.80
N GLY A 254 -22.28 5.39 -20.03
CA GLY A 254 -21.40 5.41 -21.20
C GLY A 254 -20.02 6.02 -20.90
N LEU A 255 -18.98 5.47 -21.54
CA LEU A 255 -17.60 5.93 -21.36
C LEU A 255 -17.47 7.41 -21.69
N GLY A 256 -16.86 8.16 -20.79
CA GLY A 256 -16.67 9.59 -20.95
C GLY A 256 -17.86 10.45 -20.53
N LEU A 257 -18.99 9.86 -20.12
CA LEU A 257 -20.24 10.57 -19.86
C LEU A 257 -20.58 10.75 -18.37
N SER A 258 -19.68 10.35 -17.45
CA SER A 258 -19.86 10.61 -16.02
C SER A 258 -20.05 12.10 -15.75
N LEU A 259 -21.09 12.44 -14.99
CA LEU A 259 -21.34 13.80 -14.54
C LEU A 259 -20.48 14.14 -13.31
N GLN A 260 -20.20 13.14 -12.48
CA GLN A 260 -19.52 13.31 -11.20
C GLN A 260 -18.05 13.76 -11.35
N LYS A 261 -17.43 13.45 -12.50
CA LYS A 261 -16.04 13.88 -12.80
C LYS A 261 -15.88 15.38 -13.04
N PHE A 262 -16.96 16.14 -13.28
CA PHE A 262 -16.93 17.60 -13.50
C PHE A 262 -16.84 18.42 -12.20
N GLY A 263 -16.32 17.85 -11.11
CA GLY A 263 -16.05 18.54 -9.86
C GLY A 263 -17.02 18.25 -8.72
N PHE A 264 -18.05 17.44 -8.95
CA PHE A 264 -18.94 16.98 -7.87
C PHE A 264 -18.24 15.97 -6.95
N LEU A 265 -17.40 15.10 -7.51
CA LEU A 265 -16.63 14.10 -6.77
C LEU A 265 -15.18 14.59 -6.52
N PRO A 266 -14.79 14.83 -5.25
CA PRO A 266 -13.42 15.20 -4.92
C PRO A 266 -12.45 14.07 -5.28
N HIS A 267 -11.24 14.45 -5.69
CA HIS A 267 -10.15 13.51 -5.99
C HIS A 267 -10.56 12.40 -6.98
N ALA A 268 -11.40 12.73 -7.95
CA ALA A 268 -11.88 11.86 -9.03
C ALA A 268 -10.78 11.02 -9.70
N ILE A 269 -9.62 11.64 -9.98
CA ILE A 269 -8.50 10.98 -10.67
C ILE A 269 -7.75 10.00 -9.75
N SER A 270 -7.63 10.29 -8.44
CA SER A 270 -6.78 9.51 -7.53
C SER A 270 -7.56 8.52 -6.67
N ASP A 271 -8.50 9.03 -5.87
CA ASP A 271 -9.10 8.27 -4.76
C ASP A 271 -10.46 7.70 -5.15
N SER A 272 -11.10 8.25 -6.18
CA SER A 272 -12.48 7.94 -6.56
C SER A 272 -12.62 7.45 -8.00
N ILE A 273 -11.51 7.02 -8.64
CA ILE A 273 -11.48 6.61 -10.04
C ILE A 273 -12.43 5.44 -10.34
N PHE A 274 -12.56 4.51 -9.39
CA PHE A 274 -13.46 3.37 -9.49
C PHE A 274 -14.94 3.79 -9.51
N ALA A 275 -15.31 4.82 -8.74
CA ALA A 275 -16.70 5.28 -8.69
C ALA A 275 -17.14 5.86 -10.04
N ILE A 276 -16.24 6.56 -10.72
CA ILE A 276 -16.49 7.08 -12.08
C ILE A 276 -16.52 5.94 -13.09
N PHE A 277 -15.62 4.97 -12.98
CA PHE A 277 -15.66 3.78 -13.84
C PHE A 277 -17.01 3.07 -13.73
N ALA A 278 -17.50 2.83 -12.51
CA ALA A 278 -18.80 2.21 -12.27
C ALA A 278 -19.96 3.06 -12.81
N GLU A 279 -19.92 4.39 -12.67
CA GLU A 279 -20.93 5.28 -13.28
C GLU A 279 -20.95 5.15 -14.82
N GLU A 280 -19.79 5.02 -15.45
CA GLU A 280 -19.67 4.97 -16.91
C GLU A 280 -19.98 3.59 -17.49
N THR A 281 -19.67 2.50 -16.79
CA THR A 281 -19.84 1.12 -17.31
C THR A 281 -20.99 0.31 -16.74
N GLY A 282 -21.53 0.72 -15.59
CA GLY A 282 -22.47 -0.07 -14.80
C GLY A 282 -21.77 -1.05 -13.86
#